data_AF-A0A327X7K7-F1
#
_entry.id   AF-A0A327X7K7-F1
#
_cell.length_a   1.000
_cell.length_b   1.000
_cell.length_c   1.000
_cell.angle_alpha   90.00
_cell.angle_beta   90.00
_cell.angle_gamma   90.00
#
_symmetry.space_group_name_H-M   'P 1'
#
loop_
_entity.id
_entity.type
_entity.pdbx_description
1 polymer ?
#
loop_
_entity_poly.entity_id
_entity_poly.type
_entity_poly.pdbx_seq_one_letter_code
_entity_poly.pdbx_strand_id
1 'polypeptide(L)'
;MTTSTSTLRWLLTLVIVGSCLFTVTSCQKLLQDHDFPNPMTLALAPGPPVAAGLMAPIGLAEDSKGYLWVTEAGSGTVNNGQVSVITPTGTYTAITGFVSAVSPEGSPEGLNHLAYRDGKLYILHGSEDKLYIVDVSGFVPGTSAPIQASSLTGIDLGTTIRGFHTNAPDAPDSNPYDLTFGPDGDLFITDAGANAIIRRDKDNGALSVYAVFPDVPNPTYPGSPVGPPTIDAVPTGIVFNGTDFLVTTLVGFPFPTHLSAIYKVSGTAAAPVTPMVYQDKFSGLTNIALTPGGKPIVTEFGFSTPSRVANGEMDGGNAGGTLFSPGVPPYVTAVDILTSSTANTYYALYYGPGIIVKLTATN
;
A
#
# COMPACT_ATOMS: atom_id res chain seq x y z
N MET A 1 -5.31 -42.30 -54.77
CA MET A 1 -5.15 -40.89 -54.33
C MET A 1 -6.52 -40.37 -53.95
N THR A 2 -6.80 -40.13 -52.66
CA THR A 2 -7.83 -39.20 -52.10
C THR A 2 -8.16 -39.57 -50.64
N THR A 3 -7.24 -39.31 -49.70
CA THR A 3 -7.56 -39.35 -48.24
C THR A 3 -6.89 -38.23 -47.43
N SER A 4 -6.04 -37.39 -48.04
CA SER A 4 -5.33 -36.32 -47.33
C SER A 4 -6.12 -34.99 -47.23
N THR A 5 -7.21 -34.83 -47.97
CA THR A 5 -7.95 -33.56 -48.05
C THR A 5 -9.10 -33.41 -47.05
N SER A 6 -9.60 -34.50 -46.44
CA SER A 6 -10.71 -34.41 -45.49
C SER A 6 -10.25 -34.10 -44.06
N THR A 7 -9.18 -34.72 -43.58
CA THR A 7 -8.64 -34.52 -42.22
C THR A 7 -8.14 -33.10 -41.98
N LEU A 8 -7.55 -32.46 -43.00
CA LEU A 8 -7.08 -31.07 -42.91
C LEU A 8 -8.24 -30.06 -42.79
N ARG A 9 -9.40 -30.34 -43.40
CA ARG A 9 -10.59 -29.48 -43.31
C ARG A 9 -11.26 -29.55 -41.92
N TRP A 10 -11.23 -30.70 -41.25
CA TRP A 10 -11.75 -30.86 -39.90
C TRP A 10 -10.88 -30.16 -38.84
N LEU A 11 -9.55 -30.24 -38.97
CA LEU A 11 -8.61 -29.52 -38.10
C LEU A 11 -8.72 -27.99 -38.23
N LEU A 12 -8.89 -27.47 -39.44
CA LEU A 12 -9.07 -26.02 -39.65
C LEU A 12 -10.39 -25.52 -39.05
N THR A 13 -11.46 -26.32 -39.11
CA THR A 13 -12.78 -25.94 -38.56
C THR A 13 -12.77 -25.95 -37.04
N LEU A 14 -12.06 -26.90 -36.40
CA LEU A 14 -11.89 -26.96 -34.95
C LEU A 14 -11.01 -25.81 -34.41
N VAL A 15 -9.98 -25.40 -35.16
CA VAL A 15 -9.16 -24.24 -34.82
C VAL A 15 -9.95 -22.95 -35.00
N ILE A 16 -10.75 -22.79 -36.04
CA ILE A 16 -11.58 -21.59 -36.25
C ILE A 16 -12.72 -21.50 -35.22
N VAL A 17 -13.41 -22.60 -34.91
CA VAL A 17 -14.47 -22.61 -33.88
C VAL A 17 -13.88 -22.41 -32.48
N GLY A 18 -12.71 -23.01 -32.18
CA GLY A 18 -11.97 -22.77 -30.94
C GLY A 18 -11.49 -21.31 -30.82
N SER A 19 -10.91 -20.75 -31.88
CA SER A 19 -10.47 -19.35 -31.92
C SER A 19 -11.64 -18.38 -31.75
N CYS A 20 -12.78 -18.67 -32.39
CA CYS A 20 -14.00 -17.90 -32.19
C CYS A 20 -14.48 -17.99 -30.73
N LEU A 21 -14.56 -19.19 -30.12
CA LEU A 21 -14.96 -19.35 -28.71
C LEU A 21 -14.02 -18.63 -27.71
N PHE A 22 -12.72 -18.63 -27.96
CA PHE A 22 -11.72 -17.90 -27.15
C PHE A 22 -11.81 -16.38 -27.35
N THR A 23 -12.11 -15.90 -28.56
CA THR A 23 -12.32 -14.46 -28.78
C THR A 23 -13.62 -13.95 -28.16
N VAL A 24 -14.71 -14.74 -28.12
CA VAL A 24 -15.97 -14.28 -27.49
C VAL A 24 -15.84 -14.23 -25.96
N THR A 25 -15.15 -15.19 -25.34
CA THR A 25 -14.92 -15.18 -23.89
C THR A 25 -13.91 -14.12 -23.45
N SER A 26 -12.87 -13.85 -24.26
CA SER A 26 -11.94 -12.75 -24.02
C SER A 26 -12.58 -11.38 -24.26
N CYS A 27 -13.52 -11.25 -25.21
CA CYS A 27 -14.31 -10.02 -25.38
C CYS A 27 -15.36 -9.84 -24.28
N GLN A 28 -15.92 -10.92 -23.72
CA GLN A 28 -16.87 -10.80 -22.61
C GLN A 28 -16.23 -10.28 -21.32
N LYS A 29 -14.95 -10.61 -21.05
CA LYS A 29 -14.22 -10.01 -19.92
C LYS A 29 -13.89 -8.52 -20.14
N LEU A 30 -13.80 -8.09 -21.40
CA LEU A 30 -13.65 -6.68 -21.78
C LEU A 30 -14.97 -5.90 -21.81
N LEU A 31 -16.13 -6.56 -21.72
CA LEU A 31 -17.46 -5.94 -21.83
C LEU A 31 -18.20 -5.84 -20.47
N GLN A 32 -17.58 -6.25 -19.36
CA GLN A 32 -18.01 -5.86 -18.00
C GLN A 32 -17.30 -4.58 -17.53
N ASP A 33 -17.13 -3.61 -18.42
CA ASP A 33 -16.26 -2.43 -18.19
C ASP A 33 -16.92 -1.29 -17.37
N HIS A 34 -17.95 -1.55 -16.57
CA HIS A 34 -18.65 -0.47 -15.82
C HIS A 34 -19.22 -0.78 -14.42
N ASP A 35 -18.99 -1.94 -13.81
CA ASP A 35 -19.66 -2.23 -12.52
C ASP A 35 -18.90 -1.79 -11.25
N PHE A 36 -17.62 -1.41 -11.35
CA PHE A 36 -16.89 -0.86 -10.20
C PHE A 36 -16.52 0.61 -10.44
N PRO A 37 -17.44 1.54 -10.15
CA PRO A 37 -17.26 2.93 -10.53
C PRO A 37 -16.24 3.65 -9.63
N ASN A 38 -15.70 4.75 -10.16
CA ASN A 38 -14.97 5.72 -9.36
C ASN A 38 -15.94 6.31 -8.32
N PRO A 39 -15.66 6.20 -7.02
CA PRO A 39 -16.59 6.65 -5.99
C PRO A 39 -16.69 8.19 -6.00
N MET A 40 -17.90 8.70 -6.06
CA MET A 40 -18.24 10.07 -5.65
C MET A 40 -18.43 10.14 -4.14
N THR A 41 -18.95 9.04 -3.56
CA THR A 41 -19.05 8.81 -2.13
C THR A 41 -18.76 7.34 -1.82
N LEU A 42 -18.35 7.07 -0.59
CA LEU A 42 -18.13 5.74 -0.05
C LEU A 42 -19.02 5.57 1.19
N ALA A 43 -19.61 4.39 1.33
CA ALA A 43 -20.41 4.02 2.49
C ALA A 43 -19.92 2.71 3.10
N LEU A 44 -20.07 2.56 4.41
CA LEU A 44 -19.83 1.26 5.06
C LEU A 44 -20.80 0.22 4.51
N ALA A 45 -20.26 -0.92 4.09
CA ALA A 45 -21.10 -2.05 3.74
C ALA A 45 -21.85 -2.54 4.99
N PRO A 46 -23.14 -2.92 4.88
CA PRO A 46 -23.88 -3.48 6.01
C PRO A 46 -23.22 -4.75 6.56
N GLY A 47 -23.22 -4.90 7.88
CA GLY A 47 -22.71 -6.09 8.57
C GLY A 47 -21.53 -5.81 9.50
N PRO A 48 -20.96 -6.86 10.12
CA PRO A 48 -19.78 -6.72 10.95
C PRO A 48 -18.53 -6.38 10.12
N PRO A 49 -17.44 -5.91 10.75
CA PRO A 49 -16.13 -5.83 10.12
C PRO A 49 -15.71 -7.16 9.49
N VAL A 50 -14.92 -7.09 8.42
CA VAL A 50 -14.36 -8.25 7.71
C VAL A 50 -13.41 -9.02 8.61
N ALA A 51 -12.66 -8.28 9.43
CA ALA A 51 -11.83 -8.81 10.51
C ALA A 51 -11.82 -7.81 11.66
N ALA A 52 -11.57 -8.32 12.86
CA ALA A 52 -11.42 -7.54 14.08
C ALA A 52 -10.43 -8.21 15.04
N GLY A 53 -9.92 -7.46 16.02
CA GLY A 53 -8.95 -7.95 16.99
C GLY A 53 -7.52 -8.01 16.46
N LEU A 54 -7.22 -7.26 15.40
CA LEU A 54 -5.88 -7.14 14.85
C LEU A 54 -5.00 -6.25 15.76
N MET A 55 -3.74 -6.62 15.93
CA MET A 55 -2.79 -5.98 16.84
C MET A 55 -1.96 -4.91 16.14
N ALA A 56 -2.39 -3.65 16.26
CA ALA A 56 -1.73 -2.50 15.64
C ALA A 56 -1.45 -2.76 14.14
N PRO A 57 -2.50 -3.04 13.33
CA PRO A 57 -2.30 -3.40 11.94
C PRO A 57 -1.91 -2.19 11.10
N ILE A 58 -1.00 -2.38 10.14
CA ILE A 58 -0.46 -1.31 9.30
C ILE A 58 -0.79 -1.50 7.83
N GLY A 59 -0.41 -2.64 7.25
CA GLY A 59 -0.55 -2.89 5.82
C GLY A 59 -1.61 -3.94 5.47
N LEU A 60 -2.17 -3.81 4.28
CA LEU A 60 -3.21 -4.64 3.71
C LEU A 60 -2.88 -4.96 2.24
N ALA A 61 -2.83 -6.25 1.90
CA ALA A 61 -2.69 -6.72 0.52
C ALA A 61 -3.77 -7.75 0.19
N GLU A 62 -4.11 -7.89 -1.10
CA GLU A 62 -5.04 -8.93 -1.58
C GLU A 62 -4.28 -9.94 -2.44
N ASP A 63 -4.54 -11.23 -2.23
CA ASP A 63 -4.01 -12.28 -3.12
C ASP A 63 -4.94 -12.65 -4.28
N SER A 64 -4.45 -13.51 -5.15
CA SER A 64 -5.20 -13.99 -6.32
C SER A 64 -6.50 -14.77 -6.00
N LYS A 65 -6.73 -15.16 -4.75
CA LYS A 65 -7.96 -15.82 -4.27
C LYS A 65 -8.95 -14.84 -3.64
N GLY A 66 -8.58 -13.55 -3.53
CA GLY A 66 -9.34 -12.54 -2.80
C GLY A 66 -9.18 -12.64 -1.28
N TYR A 67 -8.15 -13.34 -0.79
CA TYR A 67 -7.82 -13.31 0.63
C TYR A 67 -7.03 -12.05 0.95
N LEU A 68 -7.33 -11.46 2.10
CA LEU A 68 -6.66 -10.26 2.57
C LEU A 68 -5.52 -10.67 3.50
N TRP A 69 -4.33 -10.14 3.24
CA TRP A 69 -3.14 -10.33 4.05
C TRP A 69 -2.84 -9.04 4.80
N VAL A 70 -2.61 -9.14 6.10
CA VAL A 70 -2.41 -7.98 6.98
C VAL A 70 -1.15 -8.13 7.79
N THR A 71 -0.35 -7.07 7.85
CA THR A 71 0.75 -6.94 8.81
C THR A 71 0.24 -6.33 10.10
N GLU A 72 0.66 -6.91 11.21
CA GLU A 72 0.35 -6.49 12.57
C GLU A 72 1.67 -6.20 13.29
N ALA A 73 1.85 -4.95 13.72
CA ALA A 73 3.07 -4.54 14.43
C ALA A 73 3.23 -5.30 15.76
N GLY A 74 2.13 -5.77 16.35
CA GLY A 74 2.12 -6.53 17.60
C GLY A 74 1.78 -5.65 18.81
N SER A 75 2.21 -6.07 20.00
CA SER A 75 1.90 -5.37 21.27
C SER A 75 2.92 -4.32 21.67
N GLY A 76 4.06 -4.26 20.98
CA GLY A 76 5.22 -3.42 21.30
C GLY A 76 6.05 -3.90 22.49
N THR A 77 5.61 -4.93 23.22
CA THR A 77 6.21 -5.37 24.50
C THR A 77 6.88 -6.73 24.44
N VAL A 78 6.51 -7.56 23.46
CA VAL A 78 7.08 -8.88 23.20
C VAL A 78 7.08 -9.12 21.70
N ASN A 79 7.96 -10.00 21.19
CA ASN A 79 8.02 -10.33 19.77
C ASN A 79 6.79 -11.16 19.34
N ASN A 80 5.69 -10.47 19.08
CA ASN A 80 4.41 -11.01 18.62
C ASN A 80 3.87 -10.28 17.38
N GLY A 81 4.73 -9.54 16.67
CA GLY A 81 4.38 -9.05 15.34
C GLY A 81 4.05 -10.23 14.43
N GLN A 82 3.07 -10.06 13.56
CA GLN A 82 2.55 -11.19 12.76
C GLN A 82 1.99 -10.74 11.42
N VAL A 83 1.87 -11.73 10.51
CA VAL A 83 1.08 -11.59 9.29
C VAL A 83 -0.14 -12.48 9.40
N SER A 84 -1.32 -11.89 9.30
CA SER A 84 -2.61 -12.58 9.26
C SER A 84 -3.13 -12.70 7.84
N VAL A 85 -3.86 -13.77 7.58
CA VAL A 85 -4.65 -13.96 6.35
C VAL A 85 -6.12 -14.09 6.70
N ILE A 86 -6.93 -13.24 6.08
CA ILE A 86 -8.37 -13.16 6.25
C ILE A 86 -9.02 -13.79 5.02
N THR A 87 -9.86 -14.78 5.29
CA THR A 87 -10.60 -15.54 4.28
C THR A 87 -12.10 -15.46 4.55
N PRO A 88 -12.97 -15.91 3.64
CA PRO A 88 -14.41 -16.01 3.92
C PRO A 88 -14.76 -16.87 5.15
N THR A 89 -13.88 -17.78 5.58
CA THR A 89 -14.11 -18.68 6.72
C THR A 89 -13.52 -18.17 8.04
N GLY A 90 -12.70 -17.12 8.01
CA GLY A 90 -12.11 -16.53 9.21
C GLY A 90 -10.72 -15.94 9.00
N THR A 91 -10.16 -15.45 10.10
CA THR A 91 -8.80 -14.90 10.21
C THR A 91 -7.85 -15.95 10.76
N TYR A 92 -6.69 -16.11 10.14
CA TYR A 92 -5.67 -17.08 10.52
C TYR A 92 -4.28 -16.43 10.54
N THR A 93 -3.47 -16.77 11.54
CA THR A 93 -2.06 -16.33 11.57
C THR A 93 -1.26 -17.13 10.54
N ALA A 94 -0.62 -16.44 9.60
CA ALA A 94 0.23 -17.07 8.60
C ALA A 94 1.71 -17.06 8.99
N ILE A 95 2.17 -15.95 9.57
CA ILE A 95 3.55 -15.79 10.05
C ILE A 95 3.48 -15.16 11.44
N THR A 96 4.29 -15.63 12.39
CA THR A 96 4.26 -15.14 13.77
C THR A 96 5.66 -14.97 14.35
N GLY A 97 5.79 -14.08 15.33
CA GLY A 97 7.01 -13.90 16.11
C GLY A 97 7.97 -12.86 15.54
N PHE A 98 7.48 -11.91 14.73
CA PHE A 98 8.28 -10.75 14.35
C PHE A 98 8.56 -9.86 15.56
N VAL A 99 9.65 -9.10 15.48
CA VAL A 99 10.01 -8.12 16.50
C VAL A 99 8.90 -7.08 16.61
N SER A 100 8.57 -6.73 17.84
CA SER A 100 7.59 -5.69 18.15
C SER A 100 8.16 -4.83 19.26
N ALA A 101 8.17 -3.52 19.06
CA ALA A 101 8.71 -2.54 19.99
C ALA A 101 7.72 -1.39 20.20
N VAL A 102 7.99 -0.53 21.18
CA VAL A 102 7.22 0.72 21.38
C VAL A 102 8.06 1.88 20.85
N SER A 103 7.46 2.72 20.00
CA SER A 103 8.06 3.94 19.49
C SER A 103 8.27 4.99 20.59
N PRO A 104 9.11 6.01 20.37
CA PRO A 104 9.22 7.15 21.29
C PRO A 104 7.87 7.83 21.59
N GLU A 105 6.91 7.77 20.66
CA GLU A 105 5.55 8.31 20.76
C GLU A 105 4.58 7.39 21.53
N GLY A 106 5.03 6.20 21.92
CA GLY A 106 4.25 5.26 22.73
C GLY A 106 3.34 4.31 21.94
N SER A 107 3.51 4.21 20.61
CA SER A 107 2.77 3.27 19.76
C SER A 107 3.57 1.99 19.47
N PRO A 108 2.91 0.82 19.35
CA PRO A 108 3.57 -0.37 18.80
C PRO A 108 4.14 -0.13 17.39
N GLU A 109 5.37 -0.57 17.18
CA GLU A 109 6.09 -0.56 15.91
C GLU A 109 6.68 -1.94 15.63
N GLY A 110 6.84 -2.25 14.34
CA GLY A 110 7.33 -3.53 13.87
C GLY A 110 7.18 -3.64 12.36
N LEU A 111 6.27 -4.50 11.94
CA LEU A 111 5.90 -4.64 10.53
C LEU A 111 5.19 -3.37 10.00
N ASN A 112 5.56 -2.96 8.79
CA ASN A 112 4.90 -1.93 8.00
C ASN A 112 4.11 -2.58 6.86
N HIS A 113 3.99 -1.96 5.67
CA HIS A 113 3.17 -2.52 4.59
C HIS A 113 3.74 -3.79 3.97
N LEU A 114 2.87 -4.48 3.24
CA LEU A 114 3.19 -5.67 2.46
C LEU A 114 2.56 -5.61 1.07
N ALA A 115 3.16 -6.30 0.12
CA ALA A 115 2.60 -6.53 -1.20
C ALA A 115 2.54 -8.03 -1.52
N TYR A 116 1.55 -8.44 -2.31
CA TYR A 116 1.44 -9.79 -2.85
C TYR A 116 1.78 -9.82 -4.34
N ARG A 117 2.59 -10.80 -4.76
CA ARG A 117 2.81 -11.11 -6.18
C ARG A 117 3.20 -12.58 -6.35
N ASP A 118 2.53 -13.28 -7.26
CA ASP A 118 2.88 -14.63 -7.71
C ASP A 118 3.11 -15.64 -6.58
N GLY A 119 2.21 -15.65 -5.59
CA GLY A 119 2.29 -16.56 -4.45
C GLY A 119 3.30 -16.14 -3.39
N LYS A 120 3.92 -14.96 -3.50
CA LYS A 120 4.86 -14.42 -2.52
C LYS A 120 4.33 -13.17 -1.85
N LEU A 121 4.65 -13.03 -0.56
CA LEU A 121 4.50 -11.79 0.18
C LEU A 121 5.86 -11.08 0.25
N TYR A 122 5.82 -9.77 0.02
CA TYR A 122 6.92 -8.84 0.19
C TYR A 122 6.55 -7.99 1.39
N ILE A 123 7.21 -8.20 2.52
CA ILE A 123 6.79 -7.65 3.82
C ILE A 123 7.89 -6.71 4.32
N LEU A 124 7.54 -5.47 4.60
CA LEU A 124 8.45 -4.51 5.22
C LEU A 124 8.38 -4.60 6.73
N HIS A 125 9.55 -4.48 7.37
CA HIS A 125 9.69 -4.30 8.80
C HIS A 125 10.35 -2.95 9.04
N GLY A 126 9.57 -1.98 9.52
CA GLY A 126 10.00 -0.60 9.70
C GLY A 126 11.13 -0.48 10.71
N SER A 127 10.94 -1.02 11.92
CA SER A 127 11.92 -0.88 13.00
C SER A 127 13.18 -1.74 12.89
N GLU A 128 13.22 -2.68 11.94
CA GLU A 128 14.41 -3.47 11.63
C GLU A 128 15.02 -3.10 10.27
N ASP A 129 14.40 -2.18 9.52
CA ASP A 129 14.77 -1.78 8.16
C ASP A 129 14.92 -2.96 7.18
N LYS A 130 14.02 -3.94 7.27
CA LYS A 130 14.12 -5.19 6.51
C LYS A 130 12.99 -5.37 5.51
N LEU A 131 13.32 -6.04 4.42
CA LEU A 131 12.36 -6.68 3.51
C LEU A 131 12.41 -8.21 3.69
N TYR A 132 11.26 -8.81 3.91
CA TYR A 132 11.09 -10.27 3.86
C TYR A 132 10.35 -10.66 2.58
N ILE A 133 10.85 -11.66 1.86
CA ILE A 133 10.17 -12.22 0.68
C ILE A 133 9.81 -13.68 1.01
N VAL A 134 8.53 -13.95 1.18
CA VAL A 134 8.03 -15.24 1.72
C VAL A 134 7.11 -15.91 0.71
N ASP A 135 7.42 -17.14 0.33
CA ASP A 135 6.53 -17.95 -0.50
C ASP A 135 5.39 -18.51 0.35
N VAL A 136 4.17 -18.10 0.01
CA VAL A 136 2.93 -18.52 0.67
C VAL A 136 2.02 -19.33 -0.27
N SER A 137 2.51 -19.71 -1.46
CA SER A 137 1.72 -20.44 -2.46
C SER A 137 1.18 -21.78 -1.94
N GLY A 138 1.95 -22.44 -1.07
CA GLY A 138 1.58 -23.67 -0.38
C GLY A 138 0.90 -23.49 0.97
N PHE A 139 0.73 -22.26 1.46
CA PHE A 139 0.07 -22.01 2.74
C PHE A 139 -1.44 -22.17 2.62
N VAL A 140 -2.03 -22.98 3.50
CA VAL A 140 -3.47 -23.25 3.55
C VAL A 140 -4.04 -22.69 4.85
N PRO A 141 -4.78 -21.57 4.82
CA PRO A 141 -5.37 -20.98 6.02
C PRO A 141 -6.21 -21.98 6.82
N GLY A 142 -6.02 -22.01 8.14
CA GLY A 142 -6.70 -22.94 9.04
C GLY A 142 -6.18 -24.38 9.03
N THR A 143 -5.22 -24.73 8.17
CA THR A 143 -4.62 -26.07 8.10
C THR A 143 -3.10 -26.05 8.29
N SER A 144 -2.42 -25.13 7.62
CA SER A 144 -0.97 -24.95 7.77
C SER A 144 -0.63 -24.38 9.14
N ALA A 145 0.45 -24.88 9.76
CA ALA A 145 1.01 -24.23 10.95
C ALA A 145 1.58 -22.85 10.57
N PRO A 146 1.50 -21.84 11.46
CA PRO A 146 2.11 -20.53 11.21
C PRO A 146 3.62 -20.64 11.03
N ILE A 147 4.14 -19.95 10.01
CA ILE A 147 5.57 -19.82 9.75
C ILE A 147 6.19 -19.01 10.89
N GLN A 148 7.31 -19.47 11.45
CA GLN A 148 8.03 -18.73 12.49
C GLN A 148 8.90 -17.66 11.84
N ALA A 149 8.74 -16.39 12.22
CA ALA A 149 9.53 -15.28 11.68
C ALA A 149 11.04 -15.49 11.87
N SER A 150 11.44 -16.14 12.97
CA SER A 150 12.83 -16.52 13.24
C SER A 150 13.45 -17.50 12.24
N SER A 151 12.63 -18.17 11.42
CA SER A 151 13.09 -19.04 10.32
C SER A 151 13.28 -18.30 9.00
N LEU A 152 12.82 -17.05 8.90
CA LEU A 152 12.90 -16.24 7.69
C LEU A 152 14.25 -15.51 7.61
N THR A 153 14.74 -15.35 6.39
CA THR A 153 15.91 -14.48 6.11
C THR A 153 15.41 -13.11 5.70
N GLY A 154 15.66 -12.10 6.52
CA GLY A 154 15.39 -10.70 6.18
C GLY A 154 16.52 -10.11 5.31
N ILE A 155 16.13 -9.34 4.30
CA ILE A 155 17.03 -8.54 3.47
C ILE A 155 17.23 -7.21 4.19
N ASP A 156 18.48 -6.92 4.58
CA ASP A 156 18.85 -5.63 5.18
C ASP A 156 18.77 -4.51 4.14
N LEU A 157 17.83 -3.59 4.34
CA LEU A 157 17.71 -2.36 3.55
C LEU A 157 18.46 -1.22 4.24
N GLY A 158 18.30 -1.11 5.56
CA GLY A 158 18.72 0.04 6.35
C GLY A 158 20.19 0.39 6.25
N THR A 159 21.10 -0.59 6.19
CA THR A 159 22.54 -0.30 6.04
C THR A 159 22.81 0.48 4.74
N THR A 160 22.19 0.09 3.64
CA THR A 160 22.40 0.74 2.35
C THR A 160 21.65 2.06 2.26
N ILE A 161 20.40 2.11 2.75
CA ILE A 161 19.57 3.32 2.72
C ILE A 161 20.21 4.45 3.53
N ARG A 162 20.64 4.18 4.77
CA ARG A 162 21.37 5.16 5.58
C ARG A 162 22.68 5.61 4.92
N GLY A 163 23.33 4.72 4.16
CA GLY A 163 24.52 5.05 3.38
C GLY A 163 24.27 6.09 2.27
N PHE A 164 23.04 6.20 1.76
CA PHE A 164 22.68 7.22 0.76
C PHE A 164 22.49 8.61 1.38
N HIS A 165 22.04 8.68 2.64
CA HIS A 165 21.85 9.91 3.41
C HIS A 165 21.06 11.00 2.67
N THR A 166 19.93 10.63 2.07
CA THR A 166 19.10 11.52 1.25
C THR A 166 18.36 12.60 2.04
N ASN A 167 18.19 12.42 3.35
CA ASN A 167 17.55 13.35 4.28
C ASN A 167 18.54 14.35 4.93
N ALA A 168 19.73 14.55 4.35
CA ALA A 168 20.67 15.55 4.88
C ALA A 168 20.02 16.95 4.93
N PRO A 169 20.20 17.73 6.02
CA PRO A 169 21.27 17.60 7.01
C PRO A 169 20.96 16.73 8.24
N ASP A 170 19.77 16.12 8.33
CA ASP A 170 19.40 15.30 9.48
C ASP A 170 20.28 14.05 9.59
N ALA A 171 20.20 13.33 10.72
CA ALA A 171 20.97 12.10 10.87
C ALA A 171 20.52 11.07 9.81
N PRO A 172 21.45 10.26 9.26
CA PRO A 172 21.07 9.21 8.32
C PRO A 172 20.07 8.25 8.98
N ASP A 173 18.91 8.10 8.38
CA ASP A 173 17.82 7.29 8.92
C ASP A 173 17.19 6.39 7.85
N SER A 174 16.41 5.40 8.29
CA SER A 174 15.64 4.50 7.43
C SER A 174 14.37 4.06 8.17
N ASN A 175 13.27 4.05 7.46
CA ASN A 175 12.01 3.44 7.90
C ASN A 175 11.20 3.04 6.65
N PRO A 176 11.48 1.85 6.07
CA PRO A 176 10.75 1.35 4.91
C PRO A 176 9.26 1.21 5.23
N TYR A 177 8.41 2.00 4.58
CA TYR A 177 7.02 2.18 4.98
C TYR A 177 6.03 1.47 4.06
N ASP A 178 6.11 1.75 2.75
CA ASP A 178 5.25 1.12 1.74
C ASP A 178 6.04 0.69 0.51
N LEU A 179 5.47 -0.21 -0.28
CA LEU A 179 6.10 -0.77 -1.46
C LEU A 179 5.10 -1.03 -2.58
N THR A 180 5.55 -0.78 -3.80
CA THR A 180 4.83 -1.18 -4.99
C THR A 180 5.80 -1.70 -6.03
N PHE A 181 5.26 -2.48 -6.96
CA PHE A 181 6.04 -2.88 -8.11
C PHE A 181 5.86 -1.89 -9.25
N GLY A 182 6.97 -1.50 -9.84
CA GLY A 182 6.99 -0.54 -10.93
C GLY A 182 7.32 -1.17 -12.28
N PRO A 183 7.85 -0.35 -13.21
CA PRO A 183 8.30 -0.79 -14.52
C PRO A 183 9.27 -1.96 -14.44
N ASP A 184 9.21 -2.83 -15.44
CA ASP A 184 10.07 -3.99 -15.61
C ASP A 184 10.06 -5.01 -14.47
N GLY A 185 9.19 -4.85 -13.46
CA GLY A 185 9.04 -5.76 -12.33
C GLY A 185 9.93 -5.44 -11.13
N ASP A 186 10.64 -4.31 -11.15
CA ASP A 186 11.39 -3.83 -9.98
C ASP A 186 10.45 -3.46 -8.84
N LEU A 187 11.02 -3.47 -7.63
CA LEU A 187 10.31 -3.07 -6.42
C LEU A 187 10.72 -1.65 -6.02
N PHE A 188 9.74 -0.82 -5.71
CA PHE A 188 9.92 0.57 -5.28
C PHE A 188 9.37 0.70 -3.88
N ILE A 189 10.19 1.22 -2.99
CA ILE A 189 9.93 1.28 -1.54
C ILE A 189 9.96 2.75 -1.15
N THR A 190 8.89 3.25 -0.56
CA THR A 190 8.95 4.52 0.16
C THR A 190 9.65 4.28 1.49
N ASP A 191 10.75 5.00 1.69
CA ASP A 191 11.42 5.03 2.99
C ASP A 191 11.13 6.37 3.65
N ALA A 192 10.35 6.30 4.73
CA ALA A 192 9.85 7.46 5.45
C ALA A 192 10.98 8.23 6.16
N GLY A 193 11.97 7.52 6.71
CA GLY A 193 13.11 8.13 7.40
C GLY A 193 14.12 8.76 6.44
N ALA A 194 14.29 8.18 5.25
CA ALA A 194 15.21 8.70 4.24
C ALA A 194 14.61 9.79 3.34
N ASN A 195 13.31 10.13 3.49
CA ASN A 195 12.58 11.03 2.59
C ASN A 195 12.73 10.64 1.11
N ALA A 196 12.67 9.35 0.78
CA ALA A 196 13.01 8.86 -0.55
C ALA A 196 12.15 7.70 -1.04
N ILE A 197 12.15 7.51 -2.37
CA ILE A 197 11.82 6.22 -2.99
C ILE A 197 13.13 5.49 -3.25
N ILE A 198 13.22 4.25 -2.76
CA ILE A 198 14.33 3.33 -3.01
C ILE A 198 13.87 2.28 -4.02
N ARG A 199 14.59 2.18 -5.14
CA ARG A 199 14.40 1.10 -6.13
C ARG A 199 15.27 -0.08 -5.74
N ARG A 200 14.66 -1.26 -5.68
CA ARG A 200 15.32 -2.56 -5.62
C ARG A 200 15.20 -3.25 -6.97
N ASP A 201 16.34 -3.46 -7.61
CA ASP A 201 16.44 -4.18 -8.88
C ASP A 201 15.92 -5.62 -8.74
N LYS A 202 15.07 -6.06 -9.67
CA LYS A 202 14.44 -7.38 -9.61
C LYS A 202 15.42 -8.54 -9.79
N ASP A 203 16.50 -8.34 -10.54
CA ASP A 203 17.39 -9.42 -10.98
C ASP A 203 18.51 -9.67 -9.97
N ASN A 204 19.11 -8.60 -9.45
CA ASN A 204 20.24 -8.69 -8.54
C ASN A 204 19.95 -8.16 -7.13
N GLY A 205 18.80 -7.51 -6.90
CA GLY A 205 18.41 -6.98 -5.60
C GLY A 205 19.15 -5.72 -5.16
N ALA A 206 19.94 -5.09 -6.04
CA ALA A 206 20.66 -3.86 -5.73
C ALA A 206 19.69 -2.72 -5.41
N LEU A 207 20.05 -1.94 -4.39
CA LEU A 207 19.30 -0.77 -3.96
C LEU A 207 19.88 0.50 -4.58
N SER A 208 19.00 1.42 -4.95
CA SER A 208 19.38 2.74 -5.47
C SER A 208 18.32 3.78 -5.10
N VAL A 209 18.76 5.03 -4.91
CA VAL A 209 17.82 6.15 -4.73
C VAL A 209 17.11 6.41 -6.05
N TYR A 210 15.79 6.29 -6.05
CA TYR A 210 14.95 6.55 -7.21
C TYR A 210 14.42 7.98 -7.24
N ALA A 211 14.00 8.50 -6.10
CA ALA A 211 13.55 9.89 -5.94
C ALA A 211 13.78 10.36 -4.50
N VAL A 212 13.95 11.66 -4.31
CA VAL A 212 14.09 12.31 -2.99
C VAL A 212 13.05 13.40 -2.87
N PHE A 213 12.27 13.39 -1.79
CA PHE A 213 11.24 14.37 -1.51
C PHE A 213 11.86 15.58 -0.80
N PRO A 214 11.55 16.81 -1.24
CA PRO A 214 12.09 17.99 -0.60
C PRO A 214 11.45 18.20 0.77
N ASP A 215 12.21 18.73 1.72
CA ASP A 215 11.68 19.19 2.99
C ASP A 215 10.57 20.24 2.79
N VAL A 216 9.69 20.29 3.78
CA VAL A 216 8.59 21.25 3.84
C VAL A 216 8.99 22.41 4.76
N PRO A 217 8.73 23.68 4.39
CA PRO A 217 8.92 24.80 5.32
C PRO A 217 8.10 24.64 6.60
N ASN A 218 8.72 24.84 7.76
CA ASN A 218 8.02 24.77 9.05
C ASN A 218 7.16 26.04 9.24
N PRO A 219 5.83 25.94 9.30
CA PRO A 219 4.95 27.12 9.41
C PRO A 219 5.07 27.84 10.77
N THR A 220 5.72 27.23 11.77
CA THR A 220 5.95 27.84 13.08
C THR A 220 7.22 28.71 13.13
N TYR A 221 8.07 28.66 12.10
CA TYR A 221 9.37 29.35 12.04
C TYR A 221 9.30 30.67 11.23
N PRO A 222 10.05 31.74 11.60
CA PRO A 222 10.84 31.91 12.82
C PRO A 222 10.00 32.35 14.04
N GLY A 223 8.68 32.50 13.88
CA GLY A 223 7.80 33.21 14.83
C GLY A 223 7.71 32.57 16.22
N SER A 224 7.15 31.37 16.32
CA SER A 224 7.02 30.61 17.58
C SER A 224 7.47 29.17 17.30
N PRO A 225 8.77 28.98 17.08
CA PRO A 225 9.28 27.76 16.46
C PRO A 225 9.04 26.54 17.34
N VAL A 226 8.39 25.55 16.76
CA VAL A 226 8.30 24.19 17.27
C VAL A 226 9.08 23.32 16.28
N GLY A 227 10.33 23.00 16.64
CA GLY A 227 11.26 22.26 15.77
C GLY A 227 12.13 23.14 14.86
N PRO A 228 12.82 22.52 13.88
CA PRO A 228 13.73 23.20 12.96
C PRO A 228 13.00 24.05 11.90
N PRO A 229 13.72 24.87 11.10
CA PRO A 229 13.11 25.74 10.08
C PRO A 229 12.41 25.00 8.94
N THR A 230 12.80 23.75 8.69
CA THR A 230 12.14 22.82 7.76
C THR A 230 11.70 21.58 8.53
N ILE A 231 10.79 20.81 7.96
CA ILE A 231 10.30 19.54 8.48
C ILE A 231 10.29 18.51 7.36
N ASP A 232 10.48 17.24 7.72
CA ASP A 232 10.53 16.13 6.78
C ASP A 232 9.25 15.99 5.95
N ALA A 233 9.41 15.53 4.70
CA ALA A 233 8.29 15.17 3.85
C ALA A 233 7.59 13.89 4.36
N VAL A 234 8.35 12.89 4.81
CA VAL A 234 7.83 11.59 5.31
C VAL A 234 6.94 10.91 4.25
N PRO A 235 7.51 10.37 3.15
CA PRO A 235 6.73 9.63 2.16
C PRO A 235 6.10 8.38 2.78
N THR A 236 4.81 8.17 2.52
CA THR A 236 4.00 7.07 3.05
C THR A 236 3.57 6.14 1.91
N GLY A 237 2.28 6.08 1.58
CA GLY A 237 1.75 5.18 0.56
C GLY A 237 2.30 5.44 -0.85
N ILE A 238 2.44 4.38 -1.63
CA ILE A 238 2.91 4.44 -3.02
C ILE A 238 2.14 3.51 -3.95
N VAL A 239 1.67 4.03 -5.09
CA VAL A 239 1.05 3.22 -6.16
C VAL A 239 1.64 3.55 -7.51
N PHE A 240 1.78 2.53 -8.36
CA PHE A 240 2.17 2.69 -9.76
C PHE A 240 0.94 2.60 -10.66
N ASN A 241 0.67 3.64 -11.44
CA ASN A 241 -0.50 3.70 -12.33
C ASN A 241 -0.23 3.14 -13.75
N GLY A 242 0.91 2.48 -13.94
CA GLY A 242 1.37 2.01 -15.25
C GLY A 242 2.31 2.98 -15.98
N THR A 243 2.38 4.24 -15.54
CA THR A 243 3.31 5.26 -16.11
C THR A 243 4.11 5.99 -15.04
N ASP A 244 3.44 6.42 -13.98
CA ASP A 244 4.01 7.19 -12.89
C ASP A 244 3.69 6.55 -11.54
N PHE A 245 4.53 6.85 -10.56
CA PHE A 245 4.22 6.61 -9.16
C PHE A 245 3.46 7.80 -8.60
N LEU A 246 2.39 7.53 -7.85
CA LEU A 246 1.77 8.51 -6.96
C LEU A 246 2.16 8.15 -5.52
N VAL A 247 2.65 9.15 -4.78
CA VAL A 247 3.21 8.96 -3.44
C VAL A 247 2.59 9.97 -2.48
N THR A 248 2.06 9.50 -1.36
CA THR A 248 1.53 10.38 -0.32
C THR A 248 2.61 10.79 0.68
N THR A 249 2.41 11.89 1.39
CA THR A 249 3.28 12.32 2.49
C THR A 249 2.53 12.54 3.79
N LEU A 250 3.15 12.19 4.92
CA LEU A 250 2.62 12.48 6.25
C LEU A 250 2.99 13.89 6.72
N VAL A 251 4.20 14.35 6.40
CA VAL A 251 4.88 15.53 6.95
C VAL A 251 5.22 15.38 8.44
N GLY A 252 6.46 15.73 8.80
CA GLY A 252 6.98 15.59 10.16
C GLY A 252 6.29 16.47 11.22
N PHE A 253 6.61 16.22 12.49
CA PHE A 253 6.16 17.03 13.62
C PHE A 253 6.51 18.52 13.40
N PRO A 254 5.57 19.48 13.58
CA PRO A 254 4.37 19.40 14.41
C PRO A 254 3.08 18.96 13.69
N PHE A 255 3.19 18.20 12.61
CA PHE A 255 2.05 17.68 11.84
C PHE A 255 1.08 18.77 11.39
N PRO A 256 1.58 19.79 10.66
CA PRO A 256 0.78 20.94 10.28
C PRO A 256 -0.39 20.56 9.36
N THR A 257 -1.53 21.21 9.59
CA THR A 257 -2.71 21.10 8.73
C THR A 257 -2.39 21.57 7.31
N HIS A 258 -2.92 20.86 6.31
CA HIS A 258 -2.86 21.22 4.88
C HIS A 258 -1.45 21.31 4.27
N LEU A 259 -0.43 20.63 4.82
CA LEU A 259 0.90 20.55 4.21
C LEU A 259 1.27 19.17 3.64
N SER A 260 0.46 18.13 3.89
CA SER A 260 0.63 16.85 3.20
C SER A 260 0.21 16.97 1.75
N ALA A 261 0.88 16.18 0.90
CA ALA A 261 0.70 16.21 -0.54
C ALA A 261 0.73 14.80 -1.13
N ILE A 262 0.14 14.71 -2.32
CA ILE A 262 0.39 13.62 -3.25
C ILE A 262 1.42 14.12 -4.24
N TYR A 263 2.53 13.41 -4.37
CA TYR A 263 3.54 13.64 -5.38
C TYR A 263 3.38 12.66 -6.54
N LYS A 264 3.67 13.12 -7.74
CA LYS A 264 3.87 12.30 -8.94
C LYS A 264 5.37 12.18 -9.20
N VAL A 265 5.83 10.95 -9.41
CA VAL A 265 7.21 10.62 -9.80
C VAL A 265 7.16 9.80 -11.09
N SER A 266 7.87 10.25 -12.13
CA SER A 266 7.88 9.51 -13.40
C SER A 266 8.45 8.11 -13.23
N GLY A 267 7.78 7.09 -13.77
CA GLY A 267 8.25 5.70 -13.75
C GLY A 267 9.31 5.40 -14.82
N THR A 268 9.42 6.24 -15.86
CA THR A 268 10.28 5.96 -17.02
C THR A 268 11.46 6.92 -17.17
N ALA A 269 11.52 7.96 -16.34
CA ALA A 269 12.63 8.91 -16.32
C ALA A 269 13.89 8.27 -15.73
N ALA A 270 15.06 8.78 -16.14
CA ALA A 270 16.32 8.37 -15.54
C ALA A 270 16.40 8.86 -14.08
N ALA A 271 16.67 7.94 -13.15
CA ALA A 271 16.82 8.26 -11.73
C ALA A 271 18.15 8.98 -11.42
N PRO A 272 18.21 9.82 -10.37
CA PRO A 272 17.11 10.20 -9.49
C PRO A 272 16.07 11.11 -10.17
N VAL A 273 14.80 10.77 -10.01
CA VAL A 273 13.66 11.50 -10.60
C VAL A 273 13.20 12.57 -9.61
N THR A 274 13.00 13.79 -10.09
CA THR A 274 12.44 14.89 -9.27
C THR A 274 10.94 14.68 -9.06
N PRO A 275 10.45 14.55 -7.81
CA PRO A 275 9.02 14.51 -7.53
C PRO A 275 8.34 15.84 -7.88
N MET A 276 7.14 15.76 -8.44
CA MET A 276 6.29 16.92 -8.72
C MET A 276 5.02 16.83 -7.87
N VAL A 277 4.58 17.92 -7.27
CA VAL A 277 3.30 17.93 -6.54
C VAL A 277 2.17 17.62 -7.54
N TYR A 278 1.41 16.56 -7.25
CA TYR A 278 0.22 16.14 -7.98
C TYR A 278 -1.03 16.79 -7.40
N GLN A 279 -1.18 16.73 -6.07
CA GLN A 279 -2.19 17.46 -5.30
C GLN A 279 -1.69 17.80 -3.90
N ASP A 280 -2.22 18.85 -3.29
CA ASP A 280 -1.78 19.40 -2.01
C ASP A 280 -2.95 19.64 -1.03
N LYS A 281 -2.64 20.32 0.09
CA LYS A 281 -3.57 20.69 1.16
C LYS A 281 -4.24 19.55 1.92
N PHE A 282 -3.60 18.38 1.99
CA PHE A 282 -4.01 17.30 2.89
C PHE A 282 -3.34 17.44 4.27
N SER A 283 -3.79 16.65 5.26
CA SER A 283 -3.27 16.68 6.64
C SER A 283 -2.99 15.27 7.16
N GLY A 284 -1.76 14.81 6.98
CA GLY A 284 -1.28 13.51 7.42
C GLY A 284 -1.80 12.36 6.56
N LEU A 285 -1.37 12.27 5.31
CA LEU A 285 -1.76 11.15 4.44
C LEU A 285 -1.02 9.86 4.83
N THR A 286 -1.77 8.77 4.97
CA THR A 286 -1.25 7.47 5.43
C THR A 286 -1.06 6.46 4.29
N ASN A 287 -1.99 6.40 3.34
CA ASN A 287 -1.92 5.47 2.21
C ASN A 287 -2.68 6.00 0.99
N ILE A 288 -2.48 5.37 -0.17
CA ILE A 288 -3.08 5.66 -1.45
C ILE A 288 -3.41 4.36 -2.20
N ALA A 289 -4.61 4.30 -2.79
CA ALA A 289 -4.99 3.28 -3.76
C ALA A 289 -5.47 3.92 -5.06
N LEU A 290 -5.45 3.15 -6.14
CA LEU A 290 -6.10 3.55 -7.40
C LEU A 290 -7.48 2.92 -7.47
N THR A 291 -8.47 3.69 -7.88
CA THR A 291 -9.76 3.17 -8.33
C THR A 291 -9.57 2.32 -9.59
N PRO A 292 -10.57 1.53 -10.02
CA PRO A 292 -10.54 0.84 -11.31
C PRO A 292 -10.32 1.77 -12.50
N GLY A 293 -10.79 3.01 -12.39
CA GLY A 293 -10.56 4.06 -13.39
C GLY A 293 -9.19 4.74 -13.30
N GLY A 294 -8.27 4.26 -12.46
CA GLY A 294 -6.92 4.79 -12.31
C GLY A 294 -6.83 6.10 -11.51
N LYS A 295 -7.88 6.46 -10.77
CA LYS A 295 -7.92 7.70 -9.98
C LYS A 295 -7.43 7.44 -8.55
N PRO A 296 -6.64 8.34 -7.95
CA PRO A 296 -6.17 8.15 -6.60
C PRO A 296 -7.29 8.36 -5.56
N ILE A 297 -7.36 7.46 -4.58
CA ILE A 297 -8.06 7.62 -3.31
C ILE A 297 -7.03 7.50 -2.19
N VAL A 298 -7.18 8.29 -1.14
CA VAL A 298 -6.18 8.36 -0.07
C VAL A 298 -6.82 8.25 1.30
N THR A 299 -6.09 7.70 2.27
CA THR A 299 -6.44 7.78 3.69
C THR A 299 -5.69 8.93 4.34
N GLU A 300 -6.41 9.65 5.19
CA GLU A 300 -5.92 10.82 5.91
C GLU A 300 -6.10 10.56 7.41
N PHE A 301 -4.98 10.55 8.15
CA PHE A 301 -4.97 10.43 9.61
C PHE A 301 -5.71 11.61 10.24
N GLY A 302 -5.50 12.82 9.71
CA GLY A 302 -6.12 14.03 10.24
C GLY A 302 -5.73 14.28 11.69
N PHE A 303 -4.48 14.73 11.93
CA PHE A 303 -4.02 15.03 13.30
C PHE A 303 -4.86 16.12 13.95
N SER A 304 -5.00 17.24 13.26
CA SER A 304 -5.77 18.43 13.68
C SER A 304 -7.03 18.65 12.83
N THR A 305 -7.27 17.79 11.85
CA THR A 305 -8.47 17.73 11.00
C THR A 305 -9.17 16.39 11.18
N PRO A 306 -10.45 16.22 10.83
CA PRO A 306 -11.07 14.90 10.87
C PRO A 306 -10.39 13.92 9.93
N SER A 307 -10.15 12.69 10.40
CA SER A 307 -9.72 11.58 9.56
C SER A 307 -10.78 11.23 8.51
N ARG A 308 -10.33 10.73 7.35
CA ARG A 308 -11.22 10.37 6.24
C ARG A 308 -10.53 9.51 5.19
N VAL A 309 -11.35 8.96 4.30
CA VAL A 309 -10.93 8.58 2.95
C VAL A 309 -11.28 9.74 2.02
N ALA A 310 -10.31 10.23 1.26
CA ALA A 310 -10.45 11.39 0.39
C ALA A 310 -10.20 11.05 -1.09
N ASN A 311 -10.77 11.87 -1.96
CA ASN A 311 -10.54 11.87 -3.39
C ASN A 311 -9.19 12.55 -3.68
N GLY A 312 -8.20 11.77 -4.10
CA GLY A 312 -6.85 12.26 -4.39
C GLY A 312 -6.74 13.09 -5.67
N GLU A 313 -7.82 13.25 -6.46
CA GLU A 313 -7.84 14.20 -7.59
C GLU A 313 -8.25 15.61 -7.17
N MET A 314 -8.67 15.82 -5.93
CA MET A 314 -9.02 17.13 -5.40
C MET A 314 -7.98 17.58 -4.38
N ASP A 315 -7.78 18.90 -4.32
CA ASP A 315 -7.06 19.54 -3.21
C ASP A 315 -7.70 19.14 -1.86
N GLY A 316 -6.85 18.83 -0.87
CA GLY A 316 -7.29 18.34 0.44
C GLY A 316 -8.11 19.35 1.25
N GLY A 317 -8.03 20.65 0.96
CA GLY A 317 -8.90 21.68 1.53
C GLY A 317 -10.31 21.71 0.92
N ASN A 318 -10.58 20.93 -0.12
CA ASN A 318 -11.88 20.89 -0.78
C ASN A 318 -12.91 20.10 0.05
N ALA A 319 -14.01 20.74 0.43
CA ALA A 319 -15.11 20.11 1.16
C ALA A 319 -15.79 18.95 0.39
N GLY A 320 -15.76 18.99 -0.95
CA GLY A 320 -16.24 17.91 -1.82
C GLY A 320 -15.24 16.77 -2.01
N GLY A 321 -14.02 16.87 -1.45
CA GLY A 321 -12.99 15.85 -1.55
C GLY A 321 -13.14 14.68 -0.57
N THR A 322 -14.04 14.77 0.41
CA THR A 322 -14.28 13.67 1.35
C THR A 322 -15.16 12.59 0.73
N LEU A 323 -14.62 11.38 0.59
CA LEU A 323 -15.37 10.21 0.10
C LEU A 323 -16.06 9.45 1.23
N PHE A 324 -15.36 9.29 2.36
CA PHE A 324 -15.88 8.65 3.56
C PHE A 324 -15.30 9.27 4.81
N SER A 325 -16.15 9.55 5.80
CA SER A 325 -15.73 9.94 7.15
C SER A 325 -16.23 8.89 8.13
N PRO A 326 -15.35 8.19 8.86
CA PRO A 326 -15.73 7.12 9.78
C PRO A 326 -16.52 7.59 11.02
N GLY A 327 -16.61 8.91 11.25
CA GLY A 327 -17.29 9.50 12.40
C GLY A 327 -16.34 9.78 13.58
N VAL A 328 -16.88 9.89 14.79
CA VAL A 328 -16.14 10.17 16.04
C VAL A 328 -15.45 8.90 16.59
N PRO A 329 -14.42 9.02 17.44
CA PRO A 329 -13.66 7.89 18.00
C PRO A 329 -14.51 6.72 18.54
N PRO A 330 -14.03 5.47 18.46
CA PRO A 330 -12.65 5.05 18.23
C PRO A 330 -12.25 4.77 16.76
N TYR A 331 -13.11 5.07 15.78
CA TYR A 331 -12.87 4.77 14.36
C TYR A 331 -11.97 5.80 13.65
N VAL A 332 -10.87 6.22 14.29
CA VAL A 332 -10.23 7.49 13.95
C VAL A 332 -9.04 7.42 13.00
N THR A 333 -8.58 6.24 12.57
CA THR A 333 -7.37 6.17 11.75
C THR A 333 -7.37 5.02 10.76
N ALA A 334 -7.93 5.25 9.58
CA ALA A 334 -7.62 4.40 8.44
C ALA A 334 -6.14 4.60 8.09
N VAL A 335 -5.36 3.54 8.18
CA VAL A 335 -3.91 3.55 7.87
C VAL A 335 -3.61 2.96 6.51
N ASP A 336 -4.56 2.21 5.95
CA ASP A 336 -4.46 1.62 4.62
C ASP A 336 -5.84 1.58 3.94
N ILE A 337 -5.84 1.67 2.61
CA ILE A 337 -6.99 1.54 1.73
C ILE A 337 -6.63 0.63 0.57
N LEU A 338 -7.45 -0.38 0.30
CA LEU A 338 -7.24 -1.33 -0.77
C LEU A 338 -8.44 -1.34 -1.73
N THR A 339 -8.18 -1.14 -3.01
CA THR A 339 -9.15 -1.41 -4.08
C THR A 339 -9.06 -2.89 -4.44
N SER A 340 -10.13 -3.65 -4.22
CA SER A 340 -10.12 -5.09 -4.53
C SER A 340 -10.05 -5.34 -6.04
N SER A 341 -9.19 -6.28 -6.41
CA SER A 341 -9.05 -6.82 -7.76
C SER A 341 -9.99 -8.00 -8.03
N THR A 342 -10.57 -8.58 -6.98
CA THR A 342 -11.44 -9.76 -7.05
C THR A 342 -12.91 -9.47 -6.74
N ALA A 343 -13.21 -8.29 -6.19
CA ALA A 343 -14.56 -7.85 -5.85
C ALA A 343 -14.76 -6.35 -6.13
N ASN A 344 -16.00 -5.93 -6.34
CA ASN A 344 -16.36 -4.51 -6.49
C ASN A 344 -16.44 -3.84 -5.12
N THR A 345 -15.32 -3.78 -4.38
CA THR A 345 -15.28 -3.33 -2.99
C THR A 345 -13.94 -2.67 -2.67
N TYR A 346 -13.99 -1.64 -1.84
CA TYR A 346 -12.81 -1.08 -1.19
C TYR A 346 -12.73 -1.63 0.24
N TYR A 347 -11.52 -1.86 0.73
CA TYR A 347 -11.26 -2.25 2.10
C TYR A 347 -10.46 -1.17 2.80
N ALA A 348 -10.91 -0.73 3.98
CA ALA A 348 -10.16 0.21 4.80
C ALA A 348 -9.67 -0.51 6.07
N LEU A 349 -8.37 -0.40 6.34
CA LEU A 349 -7.73 -0.94 7.53
C LEU A 349 -7.61 0.14 8.60
N TYR A 350 -8.13 -0.12 9.79
CA TYR A 350 -8.11 0.82 10.91
C TYR A 350 -7.15 0.36 12.00
N TYR A 351 -6.17 1.21 12.30
CA TYR A 351 -5.11 0.94 13.29
C TYR A 351 -5.66 0.80 14.71
N GLY A 352 -6.27 1.87 15.24
CA GLY A 352 -6.73 1.92 16.64
C GLY A 352 -7.68 0.79 17.05
N PRO A 353 -8.81 0.58 16.34
CA PRO A 353 -9.73 -0.51 16.65
C PRO A 353 -9.27 -1.89 16.16
N GLY A 354 -8.21 -1.98 15.35
CA GLY A 354 -7.71 -3.25 14.83
C GLY A 354 -8.73 -3.99 13.96
N ILE A 355 -9.38 -3.28 13.02
CA ILE A 355 -10.45 -3.82 12.17
C ILE A 355 -10.22 -3.55 10.68
N ILE A 356 -10.81 -4.39 9.84
CA ILE A 356 -10.97 -4.16 8.40
C ILE A 356 -12.46 -3.99 8.11
N VAL A 357 -12.83 -2.93 7.39
CA VAL A 357 -14.21 -2.71 6.94
C VAL A 357 -14.31 -2.71 5.43
N LYS A 358 -15.48 -3.07 4.91
CA LYS A 358 -15.83 -2.90 3.50
C LYS A 358 -16.43 -1.52 3.30
N LEU A 359 -15.96 -0.83 2.27
CA LEU A 359 -16.53 0.39 1.75
C LEU A 359 -17.08 0.13 0.34
N THR A 360 -18.33 0.51 0.12
CA THR A 360 -19.00 0.42 -1.18
C THR A 360 -19.07 1.81 -1.80
N ALA A 361 -18.69 1.92 -3.08
CA ALA A 361 -18.91 3.13 -3.86
C ALA A 361 -20.42 3.37 -4.02
N THR A 362 -20.84 4.60 -3.75
CA THR A 362 -22.18 5.09 -4.02
C THR A 362 -22.07 6.29 -4.95
N ASN A 363 -22.66 6.16 -6.14
CA ASN A 363 -22.71 7.19 -7.17
C ASN A 363 -24.15 7.49 -7.55
#